data_AF-A0A3D4NWT0-F1
#
_entry.id   AF-A0A3D4NWT0-F1
#
_cell.length_a   1.000
_cell.length_b   1.000
_cell.length_c   1.000
_cell.angle_alpha   90.00
_cell.angle_beta   90.00
_cell.angle_gamma   90.00
#
_symmetry.space_group_name_H-M   'P 1'
#
loop_
_entity.id
_entity.type
_entity.pdbx_description
1 polymer ?
#
loop_
_entity_poly.entity_id
_entity_poly.type
_entity_poly.pdbx_seq_one_letter_code
_entity_poly.pdbx_strand_id
1 'polypeptide(L)'
;MDEYHTFYPDAVGLRKVILHTCGEFLWPEEVIVLCHPGQKPEDVVDLAAMTLANLKGQSHTYSWSETTPEVREGDRYLHFGSAPEERPVIMRVNLKSAIKPFQVFETTNRFSIFAGEHRKGFSQFPWWNHWPVAQIPSDGRYCQAADRASHFSLAWGGPPPHDAGDGTFWWAWMYGSTKDSAESLVPLARSWLLPPKAVIKAGNSEARYDIAQRCYVFTSKDGSPEGLSFRLEAGPGSPAVNPAFVIENWGDRDVRLRVKGQEVKRGKNFRFGHIRRINQHDLVVWVRLSSERPVTVELTPAEND
;
A
#
# COMPACT_ATOMS: atom_id res chain seq x y z
N MET A 1 -18.26 1.96 -9.09
CA MET A 1 -16.89 2.00 -8.55
C MET A 1 -16.72 0.71 -7.77
N ASP A 2 -15.68 -0.05 -8.07
CA ASP A 2 -15.35 -1.28 -7.37
C ASP A 2 -14.06 -1.07 -6.60
N GLU A 3 -13.99 -1.63 -5.39
CA GLU A 3 -12.80 -1.55 -4.56
C GLU A 3 -12.39 -2.94 -4.09
N TYR A 4 -11.12 -3.25 -4.30
CA TYR A 4 -10.51 -4.50 -3.87
C TYR A 4 -9.43 -4.20 -2.84
N HIS A 5 -9.49 -4.90 -1.71
CA HIS A 5 -8.51 -4.76 -0.64
C HIS A 5 -7.80 -6.10 -0.45
N THR A 6 -6.47 -6.09 -0.56
CA THR A 6 -5.63 -7.27 -0.33
C THR A 6 -4.77 -7.04 0.90
N PHE A 7 -5.00 -7.83 1.96
CA PHE A 7 -4.25 -7.72 3.22
C PHE A 7 -3.32 -8.90 3.42
N TYR A 8 -2.09 -8.61 3.83
CA TYR A 8 -1.08 -9.62 4.11
C TYR A 8 -0.80 -9.77 5.62
N PRO A 9 -0.22 -10.91 6.03
CA PRO A 9 0.14 -11.18 7.43
C PRO A 9 1.12 -10.19 8.07
N ASP A 10 1.80 -9.33 7.30
CA ASP A 10 2.62 -8.22 7.79
C ASP A 10 1.83 -6.94 8.09
N ALA A 11 0.49 -7.03 8.11
CA ALA A 11 -0.44 -5.92 8.36
C ALA A 11 -0.32 -4.78 7.32
N VAL A 12 0.14 -5.12 6.12
CA VAL A 12 0.18 -4.24 4.95
C VAL A 12 -0.99 -4.61 4.04
N GLY A 13 -1.73 -3.59 3.60
CA GLY A 13 -2.85 -3.70 2.68
C GLY A 13 -2.57 -2.99 1.35
N LEU A 14 -3.14 -3.53 0.28
CA LEU A 14 -3.21 -2.87 -1.03
C LEU A 14 -4.68 -2.53 -1.30
N ARG A 15 -4.94 -1.31 -1.78
CA ARG A 15 -6.25 -0.88 -2.27
C ARG A 15 -6.15 -0.76 -3.77
N LYS A 16 -7.02 -1.45 -4.50
CA LYS A 16 -7.26 -1.26 -5.93
C LYS A 16 -8.63 -0.66 -6.10
N VAL A 17 -8.71 0.49 -6.73
CA VAL A 17 -9.98 1.14 -7.10
C VAL A 17 -10.18 0.97 -8.60
N ILE A 18 -11.39 0.61 -9.01
CA ILE A 18 -11.82 0.59 -10.41
C ILE A 18 -13.01 1.53 -10.57
N LEU A 19 -12.90 2.48 -11.48
CA LEU A 19 -13.96 3.39 -11.86
C LEU A 19 -14.41 3.05 -13.28
N HIS A 20 -15.68 2.66 -13.40
CA HIS A 20 -16.36 2.42 -14.68
C HIS A 20 -16.96 3.74 -15.17
N THR A 21 -16.28 4.41 -16.10
CA THR A 21 -16.73 5.70 -16.65
C THR A 21 -16.12 5.94 -18.04
N CYS A 22 -16.90 6.55 -18.93
CA CYS A 22 -16.42 7.09 -20.20
C CYS A 22 -16.17 8.62 -20.16
N GLY A 23 -16.40 9.25 -19.01
CA GLY A 23 -16.19 10.69 -18.77
C GLY A 23 -14.95 10.99 -17.93
N GLU A 24 -14.93 12.16 -17.29
CA GLU A 24 -13.86 12.53 -16.35
C GLU A 24 -13.86 11.60 -15.14
N PHE A 25 -12.67 11.16 -14.73
CA PHE A 25 -12.51 10.36 -13.53
C PHE A 25 -12.46 11.23 -12.28
N LEU A 26 -12.94 10.69 -11.16
CA LEU A 26 -12.81 11.29 -9.84
C LEU A 26 -11.56 10.75 -9.14
N TRP A 27 -10.87 11.61 -8.39
CA TRP A 27 -9.68 11.20 -7.63
C TRP A 27 -10.09 10.33 -6.42
N PRO A 28 -9.45 9.16 -6.21
CA PRO A 28 -9.98 8.15 -5.30
C PRO A 28 -9.39 8.18 -3.87
N GLU A 29 -8.51 9.12 -3.54
CA GLU A 29 -7.76 9.11 -2.28
C GLU A 29 -7.79 10.46 -1.57
N GLU A 30 -8.07 10.41 -0.27
CA GLU A 30 -7.92 11.51 0.66
C GLU A 30 -7.47 10.99 2.03
N VAL A 31 -6.60 11.75 2.69
CA VAL A 31 -6.03 11.41 3.99
C VAL A 31 -6.85 12.06 5.08
N ILE A 32 -7.83 11.29 5.58
CA ILE A 32 -8.76 11.73 6.62
C ILE A 32 -8.39 11.07 7.94
N VAL A 33 -8.30 11.88 9.00
CA VAL A 33 -8.08 11.41 10.37
C VAL A 33 -9.35 11.61 11.18
N LEU A 34 -9.76 10.56 11.90
CA LEU A 34 -10.95 10.57 12.75
C LEU A 34 -10.59 11.01 14.17
N CYS A 35 -11.51 11.76 14.79
CA CYS A 35 -11.45 12.20 16.17
C CYS A 35 -12.66 11.63 16.92
N HIS A 36 -12.43 11.09 18.13
CA HIS A 36 -13.51 10.70 19.01
C HIS A 36 -14.22 11.93 19.59
N PRO A 37 -15.47 11.80 20.08
CA PRO A 37 -16.06 12.81 20.96
C PRO A 37 -15.10 13.13 22.12
N GLY A 38 -14.94 14.41 22.41
CA GLY A 38 -14.00 15.00 23.36
C GLY A 38 -12.67 15.42 22.75
N GLN A 39 -12.35 15.04 21.51
CA GLN A 39 -11.04 15.31 20.89
C GLN A 39 -11.13 16.37 19.78
N LYS A 40 -10.11 17.22 19.73
CA LYS A 40 -9.78 18.07 18.59
C LYS A 40 -8.70 17.41 17.72
N PRO A 41 -8.51 17.85 16.46
CA PRO A 41 -7.42 17.36 15.62
C PRO A 41 -6.06 17.37 16.32
N GLU A 42 -5.74 18.45 17.03
CA GLU A 42 -4.48 18.64 17.76
C GLU A 42 -4.32 17.71 18.96
N ASP A 43 -5.38 17.04 19.42
CA ASP A 43 -5.29 15.99 20.44
C ASP A 43 -4.91 14.63 19.84
N VAL A 44 -5.10 14.46 18.52
CA VAL A 44 -4.95 13.18 17.81
C VAL A 44 -3.67 13.13 16.96
N VAL A 45 -3.27 14.26 16.35
CA VAL A 45 -2.08 14.38 15.50
C VAL A 45 -1.10 15.43 16.03
N ASP A 46 0.19 15.20 15.82
CA ASP A 46 1.22 16.22 16.06
C ASP A 46 1.09 17.35 15.04
N LEU A 47 1.49 18.59 15.39
CA LEU A 47 1.49 19.70 14.42
C LEU A 47 2.49 19.48 13.27
N ALA A 48 3.59 18.77 13.55
CA ALA A 48 4.45 18.15 12.55
C ALA A 48 3.74 16.92 11.94
N ALA A 49 2.59 17.13 11.32
CA ALA A 49 1.55 16.13 11.12
C ALA A 49 1.85 15.10 10.01
N MET A 50 2.74 15.42 9.08
CA MET A 50 2.98 14.58 7.91
C MET A 50 4.47 14.47 7.61
N THR A 51 4.94 13.25 7.38
CA THR A 51 6.30 13.00 6.88
C THR A 51 6.21 12.33 5.52
N LEU A 52 6.83 12.93 4.51
CA LEU A 52 7.01 12.33 3.19
C LEU A 52 8.42 11.73 3.09
N ALA A 53 8.55 10.62 2.35
CA ALA A 53 9.85 10.03 2.00
C ALA A 53 9.88 9.50 0.57
N ASN A 54 11.06 9.50 -0.04
CA ASN A 54 11.30 9.02 -1.40
C ASN A 54 12.03 7.67 -1.43
N LEU A 55 12.24 7.11 -2.62
CA LEU A 55 12.93 5.84 -2.79
C LEU A 55 14.44 5.92 -2.56
N LYS A 56 15.04 7.11 -2.45
CA LYS A 56 16.44 7.29 -2.01
C LYS A 56 16.60 7.30 -0.49
N GLY A 57 15.50 7.29 0.27
CA GLY A 57 15.52 7.37 1.73
C GLY A 57 15.68 8.79 2.27
N GLN A 58 15.51 9.80 1.43
CA GLN A 58 15.35 11.17 1.89
C GLN A 58 13.92 11.36 2.41
N SER A 59 13.76 12.17 3.43
CA SER A 59 12.46 12.50 4.02
C SER A 59 12.36 13.98 4.35
N HIS A 60 11.12 14.44 4.49
CA HIS A 60 10.81 15.77 5.00
C HIS A 60 9.54 15.72 5.84
N THR A 61 9.54 16.42 6.97
CA THR A 61 8.37 16.52 7.85
C THR A 61 7.75 17.91 7.74
N TYR A 62 6.48 17.94 7.40
CA TYR A 62 5.69 19.15 7.20
C TYR A 62 4.91 19.49 8.47
N SER A 63 4.96 20.75 8.87
CA SER A 63 4.33 21.26 10.08
C SER A 63 3.22 22.25 9.77
N TRP A 64 2.12 22.14 10.52
CA TRP A 64 0.98 23.07 10.55
C TRP A 64 1.08 24.06 11.74
N SER A 65 2.25 24.14 12.41
CA SER A 65 2.41 24.97 13.61
C SER A 65 2.29 26.48 13.36
N GLU A 66 2.65 26.93 12.15
CA GLU A 66 2.63 28.36 11.79
C GLU A 66 1.60 28.65 10.71
N THR A 67 1.69 27.93 9.60
CA THR A 67 0.76 28.00 8.47
C THR A 67 0.56 26.62 7.88
N THR A 68 -0.49 26.45 7.08
CA THR A 68 -0.64 25.29 6.21
C THR A 68 0.60 25.15 5.32
N PRO A 69 1.29 24.00 5.33
CA PRO A 69 2.52 23.82 4.57
C PRO A 69 2.24 23.69 3.07
N GLU A 70 3.25 24.01 2.27
CA GLU A 70 3.27 23.73 0.84
C GLU A 70 4.21 22.55 0.57
N VAL A 71 3.77 21.59 -0.25
CA VAL A 71 4.59 20.41 -0.60
C VAL A 71 5.24 20.55 -1.99
N ARG A 72 4.60 21.30 -2.89
CA ARG A 72 5.01 21.45 -4.28
C ARG A 72 4.58 22.79 -4.87
N GLU A 73 5.34 23.25 -5.85
CA GLU A 73 5.01 24.37 -6.74
C GLU A 73 4.86 23.81 -8.16
N GLY A 74 3.64 23.81 -8.69
CA GLY A 74 3.34 23.06 -9.91
C GLY A 74 3.64 21.57 -9.73
N ASP A 75 4.56 21.03 -10.53
CA ASP A 75 5.03 19.64 -10.44
C ASP A 75 6.29 19.44 -9.60
N ARG A 76 6.95 20.53 -9.19
CA ARG A 76 8.21 20.49 -8.45
C ARG A 76 7.94 20.37 -6.95
N TYR A 77 8.42 19.30 -6.33
CA TYR A 77 8.41 19.19 -4.87
C TYR A 77 9.46 20.11 -4.25
N LEU A 78 9.11 20.75 -3.13
CA LEU A 78 9.99 21.77 -2.51
C LEU A 78 11.22 21.17 -1.82
N HIS A 79 11.11 19.93 -1.31
CA HIS A 79 12.15 19.26 -0.51
C HIS A 79 12.69 17.97 -1.15
N PHE A 80 12.36 17.72 -2.42
CA PHE A 80 12.67 16.50 -3.12
C PHE A 80 13.13 16.79 -4.56
N GLY A 81 13.85 15.85 -5.15
CA GLY A 81 14.23 15.93 -6.56
C GLY A 81 13.09 15.58 -7.51
N SER A 82 13.36 15.72 -8.81
CA SER A 82 12.34 15.52 -9.86
C SER A 82 12.41 14.15 -10.51
N ALA A 83 13.51 13.41 -10.37
CA ALA A 83 13.61 12.05 -10.90
C ALA A 83 12.62 11.11 -10.19
N PRO A 84 12.08 10.07 -10.87
CA PRO A 84 11.05 9.20 -10.29
C PRO A 84 11.35 8.66 -8.88
N GLU A 85 12.60 8.29 -8.62
CA GLU A 85 13.05 7.76 -7.33
C GLU A 85 13.36 8.84 -6.28
N GLU A 86 13.52 10.09 -6.72
CA GLU A 86 13.73 11.26 -5.86
C GLU A 86 12.41 11.89 -5.42
N ARG A 87 11.31 11.64 -6.12
CA ARG A 87 9.98 12.12 -5.74
C ARG A 87 9.46 11.35 -4.51
N PRO A 88 8.76 12.01 -3.59
CA PRO A 88 8.17 11.34 -2.45
C PRO A 88 7.08 10.38 -2.91
N VAL A 89 7.11 9.17 -2.37
CA VAL A 89 6.13 8.10 -2.65
C VAL A 89 5.56 7.52 -1.37
N ILE A 90 6.24 7.69 -0.24
CA ILE A 90 5.78 7.27 1.08
C ILE A 90 5.23 8.50 1.80
N MET A 91 4.05 8.36 2.40
CA MET A 91 3.48 9.34 3.30
C MET A 91 3.14 8.66 4.62
N ARG A 92 3.66 9.18 5.72
CA ARG A 92 3.30 8.78 7.08
C ARG A 92 2.59 9.92 7.78
N VAL A 93 1.45 9.62 8.40
CA VAL A 93 0.74 10.59 9.25
C VAL A 93 1.24 10.46 10.67
N ASN A 94 1.69 11.56 11.26
CA ASN A 94 2.27 11.62 12.58
C ASN A 94 1.18 11.78 13.64
N LEU A 95 0.35 10.75 13.77
CA LEU A 95 -0.57 10.62 14.90
C LEU A 95 0.23 10.56 16.21
N LYS A 96 -0.35 11.07 17.29
CA LYS A 96 0.22 10.96 18.65
C LYS A 96 0.28 9.52 19.16
N SER A 97 -0.45 8.60 18.51
CA SER A 97 -0.32 7.16 18.74
C SER A 97 1.12 6.67 18.50
N ALA A 98 1.52 5.66 19.27
CA ALA A 98 2.78 4.95 19.03
C ALA A 98 2.81 4.29 17.64
N ILE A 99 1.64 3.89 17.11
CA ILE A 99 1.48 3.30 15.78
C ILE A 99 0.90 4.37 14.84
N LYS A 100 1.62 4.65 13.76
CA LYS A 100 1.33 5.71 12.78
C LYS A 100 0.94 5.09 11.44
N PRO A 101 -0.17 5.51 10.81
CA PRO A 101 -0.55 5.01 9.51
C PRO A 101 0.39 5.56 8.44
N PHE A 102 0.62 4.75 7.41
CA PHE A 102 1.38 5.16 6.23
C PHE A 102 0.67 4.72 4.96
N GLN A 103 0.99 5.38 3.87
CA GLN A 103 0.62 5.00 2.52
C GLN A 103 1.85 5.05 1.60
N VAL A 104 1.86 4.21 0.58
CA VAL A 104 2.88 4.21 -0.48
C VAL A 104 2.17 4.26 -1.83
N PHE A 105 2.63 5.15 -2.70
CA PHE A 105 2.07 5.41 -4.02
C PHE A 105 3.11 5.18 -5.13
N GLU A 106 2.67 5.14 -6.38
CA GLU A 106 3.57 5.07 -7.54
C GLU A 106 4.41 6.35 -7.70
N THR A 107 5.54 6.27 -8.43
CA THR A 107 6.51 7.37 -8.58
C THR A 107 5.98 8.58 -9.34
N THR A 108 4.85 8.42 -10.02
CA THR A 108 4.14 9.52 -10.71
C THR A 108 3.11 10.21 -9.82
N ASN A 109 2.91 9.74 -8.58
CA ASN A 109 2.00 10.31 -7.61
C ASN A 109 2.24 11.80 -7.34
N ARG A 110 1.16 12.54 -7.11
CA ARG A 110 1.18 13.96 -6.73
C ARG A 110 0.54 14.14 -5.37
N PHE A 111 1.36 14.38 -4.35
CA PHE A 111 0.85 14.81 -3.06
C PHE A 111 0.42 16.28 -3.11
N SER A 112 -0.62 16.60 -2.37
CA SER A 112 -1.05 17.97 -2.09
C SER A 112 -1.62 18.06 -0.68
N ILE A 113 -1.49 19.22 -0.06
CA ILE A 113 -2.09 19.49 1.24
C ILE A 113 -3.56 19.86 1.06
N PHE A 114 -4.42 19.35 1.94
CA PHE A 114 -5.78 19.85 2.04
C PHE A 114 -5.73 21.20 2.75
N ALA A 115 -5.76 22.29 1.96
CA ALA A 115 -5.71 23.65 2.46
C ALA A 115 -7.08 24.38 2.45
N GLY A 116 -8.11 23.72 1.90
CA GLY A 116 -9.46 24.27 1.83
C GLY A 116 -10.12 24.36 3.21
N GLU A 117 -11.14 25.22 3.32
CA GLU A 117 -12.10 25.21 4.44
C GLU A 117 -11.49 25.34 5.85
N HIS A 118 -10.26 25.85 5.94
CA HIS A 118 -9.57 26.03 7.21
C HIS A 118 -10.12 27.23 7.97
N ARG A 119 -10.57 27.00 9.21
CA ARG A 119 -11.02 28.06 10.13
C ARG A 119 -9.90 28.50 11.07
N LYS A 120 -9.16 29.53 10.64
CA LYS A 120 -8.07 30.15 11.42
C LYS A 120 -8.55 30.55 12.82
N GLY A 121 -7.74 30.26 13.83
CA GLY A 121 -8.03 30.55 15.23
C GLY A 121 -8.94 29.53 15.95
N PHE A 122 -9.47 28.53 15.23
CA PHE A 122 -10.30 27.48 15.83
C PHE A 122 -9.58 26.13 15.95
N SER A 123 -8.92 25.72 14.86
CA SER A 123 -8.09 24.52 14.75
C SER A 123 -6.99 24.79 13.73
N GLN A 124 -5.85 24.11 13.81
CA GLN A 124 -4.78 24.14 12.79
C GLN A 124 -5.13 23.33 11.53
N PHE A 125 -6.17 22.50 11.62
CA PHE A 125 -6.67 21.66 10.53
C PHE A 125 -8.14 21.99 10.19
N PRO A 126 -8.57 21.79 8.94
CA PRO A 126 -9.98 21.93 8.57
C PRO A 126 -10.78 20.80 9.22
N TRP A 127 -11.83 21.14 9.97
CA TRP A 127 -12.41 20.24 10.96
C TRP A 127 -13.94 20.24 10.92
N TRP A 128 -14.53 19.06 10.73
CA TRP A 128 -15.97 18.84 10.52
C TRP A 128 -16.50 17.71 11.40
N ASN A 129 -17.81 17.72 11.65
CA ASN A 129 -18.47 16.56 12.25
C ASN A 129 -18.45 15.39 11.26
N HIS A 130 -18.22 14.17 11.75
CA HIS A 130 -18.16 12.97 10.90
C HIS A 130 -19.53 12.28 10.82
N TRP A 131 -19.85 11.74 9.64
CA TRP A 131 -21.00 10.85 9.47
C TRP A 131 -20.72 9.49 10.14
N PRO A 132 -21.68 8.77 10.76
CA PRO A 132 -23.13 9.03 10.87
C PRO A 132 -23.56 9.71 12.18
N VAL A 133 -22.71 10.49 12.85
CA VAL A 133 -23.07 11.08 14.17
C VAL A 133 -24.24 12.10 14.08
N ALA A 134 -24.67 12.46 12.88
CA ALA A 134 -25.97 13.09 12.63
C ALA A 134 -26.79 12.28 11.62
N GLN A 135 -28.09 12.10 11.89
CA GLN A 135 -29.10 11.72 10.88
C GLN A 135 -29.37 12.85 9.86
N ILE A 136 -28.62 13.95 9.97
CA ILE A 136 -28.61 15.06 9.04
C ILE A 136 -27.36 14.88 8.18
N PRO A 137 -27.45 14.98 6.84
CA PRO A 137 -26.29 14.97 5.96
C PRO A 137 -25.19 15.88 6.52
N SER A 138 -24.02 15.30 6.80
CA SER A 138 -22.91 16.00 7.46
C SER A 138 -21.91 16.58 6.45
N ASP A 139 -22.23 16.53 5.15
CA ASP A 139 -21.37 17.04 4.09
C ASP A 139 -21.01 18.51 4.37
N GLY A 140 -19.73 18.78 4.57
CA GLY A 140 -19.19 20.12 4.85
C GLY A 140 -19.62 20.77 6.18
N ARG A 141 -20.25 20.07 7.14
CA ARG A 141 -20.65 20.72 8.41
C ARG A 141 -19.46 20.93 9.34
N TYR A 142 -18.99 22.17 9.40
CA TYR A 142 -17.99 22.62 10.35
C TYR A 142 -18.29 22.22 11.79
N CYS A 143 -17.30 21.61 12.43
CA CYS A 143 -17.36 21.21 13.84
C CYS A 143 -17.39 22.47 14.74
N GLN A 144 -18.37 22.62 15.62
CA GLN A 144 -18.46 23.82 16.49
C GLN A 144 -17.83 23.58 17.87
N ALA A 145 -17.73 22.31 18.28
CA ALA A 145 -17.15 21.87 19.54
C ALA A 145 -16.71 20.41 19.40
N ALA A 146 -15.81 19.95 20.25
CA ALA A 146 -15.34 18.56 20.22
C ALA A 146 -16.39 17.55 20.75
N ASP A 147 -17.67 17.90 20.88
CA ASP A 147 -18.68 17.09 21.57
C ASP A 147 -19.15 15.85 20.79
N ARG A 148 -18.73 15.70 19.53
CA ARG A 148 -19.16 14.65 18.59
C ARG A 148 -17.99 14.03 17.87
N ALA A 149 -18.19 12.83 17.31
CA ALA A 149 -17.19 12.26 16.43
C ALA A 149 -17.02 13.19 15.22
N SER A 150 -15.77 13.40 14.87
CA SER A 150 -15.38 14.41 13.90
C SER A 150 -14.20 13.90 13.09
N HIS A 151 -13.84 14.63 12.03
CA HIS A 151 -12.70 14.31 11.21
C HIS A 151 -12.05 15.58 10.68
N PHE A 152 -10.80 15.45 10.28
CA PHE A 152 -10.09 16.48 9.55
C PHE A 152 -9.32 15.86 8.40
N SER A 153 -9.15 16.65 7.36
CA SER A 153 -8.43 16.26 6.15
C SER A 153 -7.04 16.85 6.19
N LEU A 154 -6.04 16.03 5.92
CA LEU A 154 -4.64 16.42 6.01
C LEU A 154 -4.05 16.69 4.61
N ALA A 155 -4.27 15.76 3.70
CA ALA A 155 -3.62 15.74 2.40
C ALA A 155 -4.42 14.87 1.42
N TRP A 156 -4.03 14.96 0.16
CA TRP A 156 -4.38 14.01 -0.89
C TRP A 156 -3.11 13.39 -1.44
N GLY A 157 -3.15 12.08 -1.67
CA GLY A 157 -2.39 11.38 -2.68
C GLY A 157 -3.12 11.46 -4.02
N GLY A 158 -2.36 11.65 -5.09
CA GLY A 158 -2.85 11.65 -6.46
C GLY A 158 -2.22 10.48 -7.22
N PRO A 159 -2.62 9.22 -6.94
CA PRO A 159 -2.10 8.05 -7.64
C PRO A 159 -2.40 8.17 -9.14
N PRO A 160 -1.50 7.73 -10.04
CA PRO A 160 -1.75 7.83 -11.47
C PRO A 160 -2.97 6.98 -11.88
N PRO A 161 -3.83 7.48 -12.78
CA PRO A 161 -4.86 6.66 -13.39
C PRO A 161 -4.23 5.68 -14.39
N HIS A 162 -4.64 4.42 -14.33
CA HIS A 162 -4.35 3.42 -15.35
C HIS A 162 -5.60 3.20 -16.20
N ASP A 163 -5.53 3.54 -17.48
CA ASP A 163 -6.61 3.31 -18.45
C ASP A 163 -6.55 1.85 -18.94
N ALA A 164 -7.63 1.09 -18.74
CA ALA A 164 -7.73 -0.28 -19.21
C ALA A 164 -8.17 -0.40 -20.68
N GLY A 165 -8.58 0.71 -21.32
CA GLY A 165 -8.99 0.76 -22.72
C GLY A 165 -10.42 0.26 -22.99
N ASP A 166 -11.18 -0.06 -21.95
CA ASP A 166 -12.54 -0.61 -22.01
C ASP A 166 -13.59 0.28 -21.32
N GLY A 167 -13.26 1.55 -21.11
CA GLY A 167 -14.09 2.49 -20.35
C GLY A 167 -13.93 2.32 -18.83
N THR A 168 -12.82 1.73 -18.39
CA THR A 168 -12.47 1.63 -16.98
C THR A 168 -11.10 2.24 -16.69
N PHE A 169 -11.04 3.00 -15.59
CA PHE A 169 -9.79 3.46 -14.99
C PHE A 169 -9.55 2.70 -13.70
N TRP A 170 -8.30 2.41 -13.39
CA TRP A 170 -7.94 1.85 -12.09
C TRP A 170 -6.74 2.53 -11.45
N TRP A 171 -6.68 2.44 -10.13
CA TRP A 171 -5.61 2.95 -9.29
C TRP A 171 -5.20 1.89 -8.29
N ALA A 172 -3.95 1.91 -7.84
CA ALA A 172 -3.50 1.08 -6.74
C ALA A 172 -2.54 1.84 -5.81
N TRP A 173 -2.67 1.59 -4.52
CA TRP A 173 -1.71 2.06 -3.53
C TRP A 173 -1.68 1.15 -2.31
N MET A 174 -0.57 1.25 -1.57
CA MET A 174 -0.34 0.49 -0.35
C MET A 174 -0.71 1.35 0.86
N TYR A 175 -1.26 0.73 1.89
CA TYR A 175 -1.42 1.34 3.20
C TYR A 175 -1.11 0.35 4.31
N GLY A 176 -0.75 0.88 5.47
CA GLY A 176 -0.42 0.07 6.63
C GLY A 176 -0.21 0.95 7.83
N SER A 177 0.38 0.38 8.87
CA SER A 177 0.74 1.13 10.07
C SER A 177 2.10 0.68 10.61
N THR A 178 2.84 1.61 11.19
CA THR A 178 4.22 1.37 11.66
C THR A 178 4.50 2.13 12.96
N LYS A 179 5.42 1.60 13.76
CA LYS A 179 6.02 2.34 14.88
C LYS A 179 7.29 3.09 14.47
N ASP A 180 7.81 2.77 13.27
CA ASP A 180 9.11 3.20 12.81
C ASP A 180 9.04 4.52 12.01
N SER A 181 10.20 4.94 11.53
CA SER A 181 10.36 6.15 10.72
C SER A 181 9.73 6.01 9.32
N ALA A 182 9.54 7.10 8.57
CA ALA A 182 9.04 7.00 7.20
C ALA A 182 10.08 6.36 6.27
N GLU A 183 11.37 6.59 6.54
CA GLU A 183 12.52 6.07 5.84
C GLU A 183 12.66 4.55 6.00
N SER A 184 12.24 3.97 7.13
CA SER A 184 12.29 2.52 7.34
C SER A 184 11.33 1.76 6.41
N LEU A 185 10.36 2.46 5.81
CA LEU A 185 9.41 1.91 4.84
C LEU A 185 9.99 1.84 3.42
N VAL A 186 11.18 2.43 3.18
CA VAL A 186 11.80 2.48 1.84
C VAL A 186 12.04 1.10 1.24
N PRO A 187 12.56 0.09 1.97
CA PRO A 187 12.68 -1.26 1.42
C PRO A 187 11.33 -1.86 1.03
N LEU A 188 10.26 -1.62 1.81
CA LEU A 188 8.92 -2.08 1.49
C LEU A 188 8.39 -1.39 0.21
N ALA A 189 8.55 -0.07 0.11
CA ALA A 189 8.17 0.70 -1.07
C ALA A 189 8.92 0.24 -2.33
N ARG A 190 10.25 0.05 -2.25
CA ARG A 190 11.06 -0.49 -3.35
C ARG A 190 10.61 -1.90 -3.74
N SER A 191 10.32 -2.78 -2.77
CA SER A 191 9.84 -4.13 -3.08
C SER A 191 8.53 -4.18 -3.86
N TRP A 192 7.72 -3.13 -3.74
CA TRP A 192 6.43 -3.02 -4.41
C TRP A 192 6.50 -2.31 -5.76
N LEU A 193 7.23 -1.19 -5.84
CA LEU A 193 7.36 -0.38 -7.05
C LEU A 193 8.47 -0.87 -8.00
N LEU A 194 9.51 -1.48 -7.44
CA LEU A 194 10.67 -2.02 -8.15
C LEU A 194 10.88 -3.48 -7.74
N PRO A 195 9.87 -4.35 -7.95
CA PRO A 195 9.92 -5.72 -7.47
C PRO A 195 11.09 -6.48 -8.10
N PRO A 196 11.84 -7.30 -7.34
CA PRO A 196 12.88 -8.11 -7.94
C PRO A 196 12.31 -9.07 -8.98
N LYS A 197 13.03 -9.23 -10.10
CA LYS A 197 12.62 -10.15 -11.16
C LYS A 197 12.56 -11.59 -10.63
N ALA A 198 11.45 -12.28 -10.88
CA ALA A 198 11.34 -13.72 -10.66
C ALA A 198 11.87 -14.46 -11.89
N VAL A 199 12.93 -15.25 -11.72
CA VAL A 199 13.55 -16.07 -12.76
C VAL A 199 13.27 -17.54 -12.47
N ILE A 200 12.44 -18.16 -13.30
CA ILE A 200 12.06 -19.56 -13.14
C ILE A 200 13.27 -20.46 -13.41
N LYS A 201 13.47 -21.45 -12.54
CA LYS A 201 14.56 -22.44 -12.59
C LYS A 201 14.04 -23.82 -12.92
N ALA A 202 12.85 -24.17 -12.43
CA ALA A 202 12.14 -25.40 -12.76
C ALA A 202 10.62 -25.15 -12.73
N GLY A 203 9.90 -25.85 -13.60
CA GLY A 203 8.48 -25.62 -13.90
C GLY A 203 8.30 -24.84 -15.20
N ASN A 204 7.26 -25.17 -15.97
CA ASN A 204 6.93 -24.45 -17.20
C ASN A 204 5.87 -23.38 -16.91
N SER A 205 6.30 -22.26 -16.36
CA SER A 205 5.40 -21.14 -16.00
C SER A 205 5.92 -19.83 -16.56
N GLU A 206 5.07 -18.82 -16.55
CA GLU A 206 5.45 -17.42 -16.70
C GLU A 206 5.18 -16.68 -15.39
N ALA A 207 6.02 -15.69 -15.08
CA ALA A 207 5.88 -14.89 -13.88
C ALA A 207 5.60 -13.44 -14.26
N ARG A 208 4.54 -12.87 -13.70
CA ARG A 208 4.28 -11.43 -13.72
C ARG A 208 4.19 -10.90 -12.29
N TYR A 209 4.48 -9.62 -12.10
CA TYR A 209 4.21 -8.96 -10.83
C TYR A 209 2.93 -8.15 -10.93
N ASP A 210 2.04 -8.32 -9.97
CA ASP A 210 0.77 -7.62 -9.90
C ASP A 210 0.84 -6.55 -8.82
N ILE A 211 1.02 -5.30 -9.25
CA ILE A 211 1.16 -4.15 -8.36
C ILE A 211 -0.11 -3.93 -7.51
N ALA A 212 -1.29 -4.26 -8.05
CA ALA A 212 -2.57 -4.00 -7.39
C ALA A 212 -2.81 -4.92 -6.18
N GLN A 213 -2.05 -6.03 -6.08
CA GLN A 213 -2.10 -6.96 -4.96
C GLN A 213 -0.72 -7.22 -4.33
N ARG A 214 0.37 -6.53 -4.74
CA ARG A 214 1.74 -6.77 -4.24
C ARG A 214 2.10 -8.26 -4.23
N CYS A 215 1.94 -8.91 -5.38
CA CYS A 215 2.07 -10.36 -5.50
C CYS A 215 2.70 -10.74 -6.84
N TYR A 216 3.51 -11.80 -6.86
CA TYR A 216 3.90 -12.43 -8.12
C TYR A 216 2.84 -13.45 -8.50
N VAL A 217 2.39 -13.40 -9.75
CA VAL A 217 1.45 -14.38 -10.31
C VAL A 217 2.22 -15.27 -11.27
N PHE A 218 2.16 -16.57 -11.02
CA PHE A 218 2.74 -17.62 -11.84
C PHE A 218 1.63 -18.36 -12.58
N THR A 219 1.69 -18.30 -13.91
CA THR A 219 0.74 -18.98 -14.82
C THR A 219 1.46 -20.15 -15.47
N SER A 220 0.98 -21.37 -15.26
CA SER A 220 1.54 -22.56 -15.91
C SER A 220 1.16 -22.62 -17.39
N LYS A 221 2.08 -23.09 -18.24
CA LYS A 221 1.84 -23.31 -19.67
C LYS A 221 1.24 -24.68 -19.98
N ASP A 222 1.49 -25.69 -19.13
CA ASP A 222 1.18 -27.10 -19.42
C ASP A 222 0.18 -27.72 -18.43
N GLY A 223 -0.58 -26.92 -17.68
CA GLY A 223 -1.56 -27.41 -16.68
C GLY A 223 -1.07 -27.33 -15.23
N SER A 224 -1.52 -28.22 -14.35
CA SER A 224 -1.23 -28.12 -12.90
C SER A 224 0.26 -28.37 -12.59
N PRO A 225 0.97 -27.45 -11.94
CA PRO A 225 2.41 -27.60 -11.70
C PRO A 225 2.70 -28.72 -10.67
N GLU A 226 3.61 -29.64 -11.01
CA GLU A 226 4.16 -30.64 -10.08
C GLU A 226 5.16 -30.04 -9.06
N GLY A 227 5.49 -28.77 -9.24
CA GLY A 227 6.41 -28.01 -8.41
C GLY A 227 6.84 -26.76 -9.17
N LEU A 228 7.33 -25.77 -8.43
CA LEU A 228 7.80 -24.51 -8.97
C LEU A 228 9.06 -24.08 -8.23
N SER A 229 10.17 -23.94 -8.96
CA SER A 229 11.42 -23.38 -8.44
C SER A 229 11.75 -22.10 -9.20
N PHE A 230 12.03 -21.04 -8.46
CA PHE A 230 12.41 -19.76 -9.04
C PHE A 230 13.39 -19.02 -8.14
N ARG A 231 14.04 -18.03 -8.72
CA ARG A 231 14.95 -17.12 -8.01
C ARG A 231 14.41 -15.70 -8.12
N LEU A 232 14.22 -15.06 -6.98
CA LEU A 232 14.02 -13.62 -6.92
C LEU A 232 15.38 -12.95 -7.01
N GLU A 233 15.64 -12.18 -8.06
CA GLU A 233 16.88 -11.42 -8.25
C GLU A 233 16.84 -10.13 -7.41
N ALA A 234 16.77 -10.31 -6.08
CA ALA A 234 16.73 -9.22 -5.12
C ALA A 234 18.08 -8.52 -4.98
N GLY A 235 18.01 -7.20 -4.86
CA GLY A 235 19.15 -6.30 -4.68
C GLY A 235 18.77 -5.10 -3.80
N PRO A 236 19.72 -4.21 -3.45
CA PRO A 236 19.42 -3.02 -2.64
C PRO A 236 18.39 -2.07 -3.28
N GLY A 237 18.36 -2.00 -4.62
CA GLY A 237 17.37 -1.20 -5.38
C GLY A 237 16.01 -1.88 -5.57
N SER A 238 15.96 -3.21 -5.43
CA SER A 238 14.80 -4.06 -5.67
C SER A 238 14.75 -5.20 -4.63
N PRO A 239 14.59 -4.89 -3.33
CA PRO A 239 14.67 -5.90 -2.28
C PRO A 239 13.44 -6.80 -2.30
N ALA A 240 13.59 -8.04 -1.82
CA ALA A 240 12.46 -8.89 -1.49
C ALA A 240 12.02 -8.59 -0.05
N VAL A 241 10.79 -8.12 0.14
CA VAL A 241 10.22 -7.81 1.47
C VAL A 241 8.85 -8.45 1.59
N ASN A 242 8.76 -9.49 2.42
CA ASN A 242 7.58 -10.30 2.67
C ASN A 242 6.79 -10.67 1.40
N PRO A 243 7.45 -11.29 0.40
CA PRO A 243 6.82 -11.53 -0.90
C PRO A 243 5.65 -12.50 -0.79
N ALA A 244 4.67 -12.27 -1.66
CA ALA A 244 3.54 -13.16 -1.88
C ALA A 244 3.56 -13.71 -3.30
N PHE A 245 2.99 -14.91 -3.46
CA PHE A 245 2.94 -15.64 -4.71
C PHE A 245 1.53 -16.20 -4.92
N VAL A 246 0.94 -15.97 -6.09
CA VAL A 246 -0.20 -16.74 -6.61
C VAL A 246 0.33 -17.71 -7.64
N ILE A 247 0.03 -19.00 -7.48
CA ILE A 247 0.35 -20.04 -8.44
C ILE A 247 -0.99 -20.54 -8.99
N GLU A 248 -1.28 -20.14 -10.22
CA GLU A 248 -2.54 -20.48 -10.87
C GLU A 248 -2.60 -21.98 -11.16
N ASN A 249 -3.79 -22.58 -11.02
CA ASN A 249 -4.02 -24.00 -11.30
C ASN A 249 -3.17 -24.99 -10.49
N TRP A 250 -2.76 -24.63 -9.27
CA TRP A 250 -2.01 -25.51 -8.36
C TRP A 250 -2.76 -26.80 -7.99
N GLY A 251 -4.09 -26.74 -7.95
CA GLY A 251 -4.91 -27.81 -7.36
C GLY A 251 -5.15 -27.58 -5.86
N ASP A 252 -5.80 -28.54 -5.20
CA ASP A 252 -6.23 -28.44 -3.81
C ASP A 252 -5.20 -28.97 -2.79
N ARG A 253 -4.05 -29.45 -3.26
CA ARG A 253 -2.97 -29.97 -2.42
C ARG A 253 -2.31 -28.85 -1.61
N ASP A 254 -1.96 -29.19 -0.37
CA ASP A 254 -1.06 -28.36 0.46
C ASP A 254 0.32 -28.21 -0.21
N VAL A 255 1.11 -27.26 0.28
CA VAL A 255 2.42 -26.92 -0.32
C VAL A 255 3.53 -26.94 0.73
N ARG A 256 4.69 -27.47 0.33
CA ARG A 256 5.96 -27.37 1.04
C ARG A 256 6.81 -26.26 0.44
N LEU A 257 7.42 -25.45 1.30
CA LEU A 257 8.29 -24.34 0.94
C LEU A 257 9.75 -24.64 1.32
N ARG A 258 10.67 -24.44 0.38
CA ARG A 258 12.09 -24.25 0.69
C ARG A 258 12.54 -22.86 0.26
N VAL A 259 13.36 -22.24 1.10
CA VAL A 259 14.01 -20.96 0.83
C VAL A 259 15.51 -21.17 1.02
N LYS A 260 16.32 -20.87 -0.01
CA LYS A 260 17.77 -21.13 0.00
C LYS A 260 18.11 -22.59 0.35
N GLY A 261 17.30 -23.54 -0.15
CA GLY A 261 17.45 -24.97 0.11
C GLY A 261 17.01 -25.44 1.51
N GLN A 262 16.62 -24.53 2.40
CA GLN A 262 16.15 -24.87 3.74
C GLN A 262 14.63 -24.92 3.77
N GLU A 263 14.07 -25.98 4.38
CA GLU A 263 12.63 -26.13 4.55
C GLU A 263 12.07 -25.13 5.56
N VAL A 264 10.96 -24.49 5.20
CA VAL A 264 10.25 -23.54 6.05
C VAL A 264 8.92 -24.15 6.44
N LYS A 265 8.75 -24.45 7.73
CA LYS A 265 7.49 -24.99 8.26
C LYS A 265 6.38 -23.95 8.22
N ARG A 266 5.15 -24.42 7.98
CA ARG A 266 3.94 -23.58 8.03
C ARG A 266 3.84 -22.90 9.39
N GLY A 267 3.53 -21.60 9.41
CA GLY A 267 3.42 -20.81 10.62
C GLY A 267 3.61 -19.32 10.38
N LYS A 268 4.26 -18.62 11.32
CA LYS A 268 4.45 -17.16 11.22
C LYS A 268 5.34 -16.72 10.05
N ASN A 269 6.18 -17.62 9.52
CA ASN A 269 7.13 -17.29 8.44
C ASN A 269 6.69 -17.81 7.06
N PHE A 270 5.68 -18.67 7.02
CA PHE A 270 5.17 -19.28 5.80
C PHE A 270 3.69 -19.57 5.99
N ARG A 271 2.85 -18.88 5.22
CA ARG A 271 1.41 -19.08 5.21
C ARG A 271 0.98 -19.36 3.79
N PHE A 272 -0.03 -20.20 3.64
CA PHE A 272 -0.65 -20.42 2.36
C PHE A 272 -2.14 -20.74 2.53
N GLY A 273 -2.88 -20.58 1.44
CA GLY A 273 -4.27 -20.99 1.28
C GLY A 273 -4.61 -21.12 -0.20
N HIS A 274 -5.84 -21.52 -0.49
CA HIS A 274 -6.28 -21.76 -1.87
C HIS A 274 -7.43 -20.84 -2.25
N ILE A 275 -7.36 -20.26 -3.44
CA ILE A 275 -8.47 -19.53 -4.05
C ILE A 275 -9.26 -20.55 -4.88
N ARG A 276 -10.50 -20.83 -4.47
CA ARG A 276 -11.40 -21.71 -5.22
C ARG A 276 -11.98 -20.95 -6.41
N ARG A 277 -11.77 -21.47 -7.61
CA ARG A 277 -12.46 -21.08 -8.85
C ARG A 277 -13.50 -22.15 -9.19
N ILE A 278 -14.25 -21.95 -10.28
CA ILE A 278 -15.34 -22.85 -10.69
C ILE A 278 -14.86 -24.31 -10.82
N ASN A 279 -13.71 -24.55 -11.45
CA ASN A 279 -13.15 -25.89 -11.67
C ASN A 279 -11.64 -25.98 -11.36
N GLN A 280 -11.08 -24.99 -10.68
CA GLN A 280 -9.64 -24.81 -10.51
C GLN A 280 -9.34 -24.26 -9.11
N HIS A 281 -8.15 -24.52 -8.62
CA HIS A 281 -7.67 -24.01 -7.35
C HIS A 281 -6.33 -23.32 -7.58
N ASP A 282 -6.28 -22.02 -7.27
CA ASP A 282 -5.02 -21.28 -7.25
C ASP A 282 -4.42 -21.38 -5.85
N LEU A 283 -3.11 -21.51 -5.75
CA LEU A 283 -2.40 -21.47 -4.47
C LEU A 283 -1.93 -20.05 -4.21
N VAL A 284 -2.20 -19.54 -3.00
CA VAL A 284 -1.63 -18.28 -2.50
C VAL A 284 -0.63 -18.61 -1.42
N VAL A 285 0.59 -18.09 -1.56
CA VAL A 285 1.68 -18.26 -0.60
C VAL A 285 2.16 -16.88 -0.15
N TRP A 286 2.38 -16.73 1.15
CA TRP A 286 3.06 -15.57 1.73
C TRP A 286 4.26 -16.05 2.56
N VAL A 287 5.39 -15.37 2.39
CA VAL A 287 6.65 -15.73 3.05
C VAL A 287 7.19 -14.53 3.82
N ARG A 288 7.44 -14.70 5.12
CA ARG A 288 8.18 -13.69 5.89
C ARG A 288 9.65 -13.76 5.52
N LEU A 289 10.10 -12.79 4.74
CA LEU A 289 11.46 -12.76 4.20
C LEU A 289 11.87 -11.31 3.97
N SER A 290 13.10 -10.97 4.33
CA SER A 290 13.75 -9.73 3.91
C SER A 290 15.10 -10.09 3.30
N SER A 291 15.36 -9.63 2.07
CA SER A 291 16.62 -9.88 1.39
C SER A 291 16.93 -8.81 0.36
N GLU A 292 18.15 -8.28 0.43
CA GLU A 292 18.76 -7.43 -0.62
C GLU A 292 19.77 -8.21 -1.47
N ARG A 293 19.67 -9.54 -1.43
CA ARG A 293 20.46 -10.46 -2.24
C ARG A 293 19.54 -11.49 -2.87
N PRO A 294 19.92 -12.09 -4.02
CA PRO A 294 19.07 -13.06 -4.68
C PRO A 294 18.69 -14.24 -3.78
N VAL A 295 17.44 -14.70 -3.91
CA VAL A 295 16.88 -15.78 -3.08
C VAL A 295 16.21 -16.81 -3.96
N THR A 296 16.61 -18.08 -3.80
CA THR A 296 15.90 -19.22 -4.39
C THR A 296 14.71 -19.61 -3.52
N VAL A 297 13.56 -19.80 -4.16
CA VAL A 297 12.30 -20.26 -3.58
C VAL A 297 11.84 -21.50 -4.34
N GLU A 298 11.47 -22.54 -3.60
CA GLU A 298 10.94 -23.79 -4.15
C GLU A 298 9.61 -24.10 -3.47
N LEU A 299 8.60 -24.37 -4.29
CA LEU A 299 7.28 -24.80 -3.88
C LEU A 299 7.04 -26.19 -4.46
N THR A 300 6.70 -27.15 -3.61
CA THR A 300 6.37 -28.51 -4.04
C THR A 300 5.06 -28.95 -3.39
N PRO A 301 4.22 -29.73 -4.07
CA PRO A 301 3.05 -30.34 -3.45
C PRO A 301 3.46 -31.11 -2.18
N ALA A 302 2.68 -30.93 -1.12
CA ALA A 302 2.71 -31.86 0.00
C ALA A 302 2.12 -33.20 -0.46
N GLU A 303 2.71 -34.30 -0.01
CA GLU A 303 2.09 -35.60 -0.17
C GLU A 303 0.87 -35.66 0.76
N ASN A 304 -0.22 -36.25 0.29
CA ASN A 304 -1.36 -36.54 1.15
C ASN A 304 -0.93 -37.67 2.09
N ASP A 305 -0.87 -37.39 3.39
CA ASP A 305 -0.92 -38.44 4.41
C ASP A 305 -2.29 -39.14 4.39
#